data_AF-A0A957B4C3-F1
#
_entry.id   AF-A0A957B4C3-F1
#
_cell.length_a   1.000
_cell.length_b   1.000
_cell.length_c   1.000
_cell.angle_alpha   90.00
_cell.angle_beta   90.00
_cell.angle_gamma   90.00
#
_symmetry.space_group_name_H-M   'P 1'
#
loop_
_entity.id
_entity.type
_entity.pdbx_description
1 polymer ?
#
loop_
_entity_poly.entity_id
_entity_poly.type
_entity_poly.pdbx_seq_one_letter_code
_entity_poly.pdbx_strand_id
1 'polypeptide(L)'
;MHMLFFLIFGIILVAMYIAIRRQLASTTIIAAAGVFGSIVSMTLFGLAQGNLFAHALTVGFLIGGLFSGAALVIAFYFQGNEMRHKAMQNNQAE
;
A
#
# COMPACT_ATOMS: atom_id res chain seq x y z
N MET A 1 21.20 3.35 -10.20
CA MET A 1 20.57 3.70 -8.90
C MET A 1 19.05 3.79 -8.97
N HIS A 2 18.46 4.19 -10.10
CA HIS A 2 17.00 4.28 -10.31
C HIS A 2 16.25 2.98 -9.95
N MET A 3 16.73 1.80 -10.36
CA MET A 3 16.07 0.51 -10.05
C MET A 3 15.88 0.25 -8.55
N LEU A 4 16.73 0.81 -7.69
CA LEU A 4 16.65 0.62 -6.24
C LEU A 4 15.36 1.24 -5.67
N PHE A 5 14.95 2.42 -6.15
CA PHE A 5 13.71 3.06 -5.72
C PHE A 5 12.47 2.28 -6.18
N PHE A 6 12.52 1.71 -7.38
CA PHE A 6 11.45 0.84 -7.89
C PHE A 6 11.33 -0.44 -7.05
N LEU A 7 12.46 -1.04 -6.67
CA LEU A 7 12.50 -2.23 -5.82
C LEU A 7 11.96 -1.91 -4.42
N ILE A 8 12.36 -0.77 -3.82
CA ILE A 8 11.81 -0.29 -2.55
C ILE A 8 10.30 -0.10 -2.63
N PHE A 9 9.79 0.51 -3.71
CA PHE A 9 8.36 0.65 -3.95
C PHE A 9 7.63 -0.70 -3.95
N GLY A 10 8.17 -1.69 -4.66
CA GLY A 10 7.61 -3.06 -4.68
C GLY A 10 7.58 -3.69 -3.29
N ILE A 11 8.67 -3.55 -2.53
CA ILE A 11 8.75 -4.02 -1.13
C ILE A 11 7.70 -3.34 -0.26
N ILE A 12 7.50 -2.02 -0.40
CA ILE A 12 6.49 -1.28 0.37
C ILE A 12 5.10 -1.81 0.10
N LEU A 13 4.72 -2.06 -1.15
CA LEU A 13 3.41 -2.62 -1.49
C LEU A 13 3.20 -4.00 -0.86
N VAL A 14 4.20 -4.89 -0.97
CA VAL A 14 4.14 -6.24 -0.41
C VAL A 14 4.09 -6.19 1.12
N ALA A 15 4.94 -5.39 1.74
CA ALA A 15 4.98 -5.22 3.18
C ALA A 15 3.67 -4.64 3.72
N MET A 16 3.11 -3.63 3.04
CA MET A 16 1.81 -3.05 3.39
C MET A 16 0.70 -4.11 3.32
N TYR A 17 0.61 -4.87 2.22
CA TYR A 17 -0.38 -5.94 2.07
C TYR A 17 -0.25 -7.00 3.17
N ILE A 18 0.96 -7.49 3.42
CA ILE A 18 1.23 -8.48 4.46
C ILE A 18 0.88 -7.91 5.85
N ALA A 19 1.24 -6.66 6.12
CA ALA A 19 1.01 -6.04 7.41
C ALA A 19 -0.48 -5.86 7.71
N ILE A 20 -1.29 -5.44 6.71
CA ILE A 20 -2.75 -5.37 6.84
C ILE A 20 -3.32 -6.77 7.06
N ARG A 21 -2.91 -7.74 6.25
CA ARG A 21 -3.42 -9.11 6.33
C ARG A 21 -3.08 -9.80 7.65
N ARG A 22 -1.90 -9.54 8.21
CA ARG A 22 -1.46 -10.08 9.51
C ARG A 22 -1.93 -9.23 10.69
N GLN A 23 -2.68 -8.15 10.46
CA GLN A 23 -3.16 -7.23 11.49
C GLN A 23 -2.02 -6.73 12.42
N LEU A 24 -0.83 -6.48 11.86
CA LEU A 24 0.37 -6.14 12.66
C LEU A 24 0.24 -4.79 13.38
N ALA A 25 -0.58 -3.89 12.86
CA ALA A 25 -0.91 -2.60 13.43
C ALA A 25 -2.28 -2.14 12.91
N SER A 26 -2.72 -0.95 13.35
CA SER A 26 -3.93 -0.33 12.80
C SER A 26 -3.85 -0.23 11.28
N THR A 27 -4.88 -0.72 10.58
CA THR A 27 -4.98 -0.68 9.12
C THR A 27 -4.76 0.74 8.60
N THR A 28 -5.26 1.76 9.31
CA THR A 28 -5.07 3.17 8.94
C THR A 28 -3.62 3.61 8.96
N ILE A 29 -2.84 3.18 9.96
CA ILE A 29 -1.42 3.55 10.08
C ILE A 29 -0.60 2.87 8.98
N ILE A 30 -0.85 1.58 8.75
CA ILE A 30 -0.17 0.82 7.70
C ILE A 30 -0.52 1.38 6.31
N ALA A 31 -1.81 1.71 6.09
CA ALA A 31 -2.28 2.34 4.86
C ALA A 31 -1.56 3.67 4.61
N ALA A 32 -1.56 4.57 5.59
CA ALA A 32 -0.94 5.88 5.46
C ALA A 32 0.56 5.77 5.20
N ALA A 33 1.27 4.93 5.96
CA ALA A 33 2.70 4.71 5.79
C ALA A 33 3.03 4.08 4.43
N GLY A 34 2.24 3.10 3.98
CA GLY A 34 2.42 2.44 2.68
C GLY A 34 2.18 3.38 1.50
N VAL A 35 1.07 4.13 1.52
CA VAL A 35 0.75 5.13 0.49
C VAL A 35 1.84 6.20 0.43
N PHE A 36 2.19 6.78 1.57
CA PHE A 36 3.20 7.84 1.63
C PHE A 36 4.57 7.33 1.16
N GLY A 37 4.99 6.16 1.64
CA GLY A 37 6.23 5.51 1.22
C GLY A 37 6.26 5.22 -0.28
N SER A 38 5.14 4.75 -0.86
CA SER A 38 5.01 4.49 -2.30
C SER A 38 5.13 5.77 -3.13
N ILE A 39 4.48 6.86 -2.73
CA ILE A 39 4.56 8.16 -3.42
C ILE A 39 5.99 8.70 -3.37
N VAL A 40 6.62 8.69 -2.20
CA VAL A 40 8.00 9.16 -2.04
C VAL A 40 8.96 8.34 -2.89
N SER A 41 8.85 7.01 -2.86
CA SER A 41 9.72 6.12 -3.63
C SER A 41 9.59 6.35 -5.14
N MET A 42 8.37 6.51 -5.64
CA MET A 42 8.12 6.77 -7.07
C MET A 42 8.53 8.19 -7.49
N THR A 43 8.42 9.17 -6.60
CA THR A 43 8.94 10.52 -6.85
C THR A 43 10.47 10.49 -6.94
N LEU A 44 11.15 9.82 -6.01
CA LEU A 44 12.61 9.66 -6.03
C LEU A 44 13.08 8.87 -7.26
N PHE A 45 12.32 7.86 -7.69
CA PHE A 45 12.57 7.14 -8.94
C PHE A 45 12.55 8.10 -10.14
N GLY A 46 11.52 8.94 -10.26
CA GLY A 46 11.41 9.93 -11.33
C GLY A 46 12.57 10.94 -11.32
N LEU A 47 12.96 11.42 -10.14
CA LEU A 47 14.11 12.32 -9.98
C LEU A 47 15.43 11.65 -10.35
N ALA A 48 15.62 10.39 -9.97
CA ALA A 48 16.83 9.61 -10.28
C ALA A 48 16.98 9.24 -11.76
N GLN A 49 15.95 9.46 -12.57
CA GLN A 49 16.00 9.38 -14.03
C GLN A 49 16.34 10.72 -14.70
N GLY A 50 16.45 11.81 -13.93
CA GLY A 50 16.69 13.15 -14.46
C GLY A 50 15.43 13.89 -14.91
N ASN A 51 14.24 13.44 -14.51
CA ASN A 51 13.00 14.16 -14.81
C ASN A 51 12.89 15.45 -13.98
N LEU A 52 12.14 16.43 -14.50
CA LEU A 52 11.78 17.65 -13.76
C LEU A 52 11.03 17.29 -12.47
N PHE A 53 11.26 18.06 -11.40
CA PHE A 53 10.64 17.82 -10.09
C PHE A 53 9.11 17.74 -10.16
N ALA A 54 8.47 18.65 -10.92
CA ALA A 54 7.03 18.63 -11.12
C ALA A 54 6.55 17.32 -11.75
N HIS A 55 7.23 16.84 -12.80
CA HIS A 55 6.89 15.58 -13.46
C HIS A 55 7.08 14.38 -12.53
N ALA A 56 8.20 14.33 -11.81
CA ALA A 56 8.49 13.25 -10.85
C ALA A 56 7.45 13.20 -9.72
N LEU A 57 7.01 14.36 -9.21
CA LEU A 57 5.97 14.44 -8.19
C LEU A 57 4.61 13.97 -8.72
N THR A 58 4.23 14.38 -9.94
CA THR A 58 3.00 13.90 -10.59
C THR A 58 3.01 12.39 -10.78
N VAL A 59 4.10 11.82 -11.30
CA VAL A 59 4.26 10.37 -11.46
C VAL A 59 4.23 9.67 -10.09
N GLY A 60 4.89 10.25 -9.08
CA GLY A 60 4.88 9.76 -7.71
C GLY A 60 3.49 9.64 -7.13
N PHE A 61 2.68 10.69 -7.23
CA PHE A 61 1.29 10.68 -6.77
C PHE A 61 0.41 9.72 -7.57
N LEU A 62 0.52 9.72 -8.91
CA LEU A 62 -0.29 8.86 -9.77
C LEU A 62 0.04 7.39 -9.57
N ILE A 63 1.30 6.99 -9.77
CA ILE A 63 1.72 5.58 -9.66
C ILE A 63 1.71 5.14 -8.19
N GLY A 64 2.30 5.95 -7.30
CA GLY A 64 2.35 5.64 -5.87
C GLY A 64 0.96 5.51 -5.27
N GLY A 65 0.07 6.47 -5.55
CA GLY A 65 -1.31 6.46 -5.06
C GLY A 65 -2.17 5.37 -5.68
N LEU A 66 -2.09 5.15 -7.00
CA LEU A 66 -2.92 4.15 -7.69
C LEU A 66 -2.62 2.73 -7.20
N PHE A 67 -1.35 2.34 -7.15
CA PHE A 67 -0.97 0.99 -6.75
C PHE A 67 -1.16 0.74 -5.26
N SER A 68 -0.86 1.72 -4.40
CA SER A 68 -1.12 1.59 -2.97
C SER A 68 -2.63 1.55 -2.68
N GLY A 69 -3.43 2.37 -3.36
CA GLY A 69 -4.88 2.33 -3.31
C GLY A 69 -5.46 0.97 -3.75
N ALA A 70 -4.98 0.42 -4.86
CA ALA A 70 -5.38 -0.92 -5.32
C ALA A 70 -5.05 -2.00 -4.28
N ALA A 71 -3.83 -1.99 -3.74
CA ALA A 71 -3.43 -2.94 -2.70
C ALA A 71 -4.26 -2.81 -1.42
N LEU A 72 -4.61 -1.58 -1.03
CA LEU A 72 -5.51 -1.30 0.10
C LEU A 72 -6.91 -1.85 -0.13
N VAL A 73 -7.51 -1.59 -1.29
CA VAL A 73 -8.85 -2.11 -1.64
C VAL A 73 -8.87 -3.63 -1.57
N ILE A 74 -7.85 -4.30 -2.12
CA ILE A 74 -7.72 -5.75 -2.07
C ILE A 74 -7.59 -6.23 -0.62
N ALA A 75 -6.73 -5.59 0.18
CA ALA A 75 -6.52 -5.97 1.57
C ALA A 75 -7.79 -5.81 2.42
N PHE A 76 -8.52 -4.70 2.24
CA PHE A 76 -9.79 -4.44 2.92
C PHE A 76 -10.87 -5.44 2.53
N TYR A 77 -10.97 -5.81 1.25
CA TYR A 77 -11.93 -6.80 0.77
C TYR A 77 -11.79 -8.14 1.51
N PHE A 78 -10.55 -8.64 1.64
CA PHE A 78 -10.30 -9.90 2.33
C PHE A 78 -10.47 -9.80 3.86
N GLN A 79 -10.03 -8.69 4.47
CA GLN A 79 -10.20 -8.47 5.91
C GLN A 79 -11.69 -8.41 6.32
N GLY A 80 -12.52 -7.74 5.52
CA GLY A 80 -13.96 -7.65 5.77
C GLY A 80 -14.67 -9.00 5.68
N ASN A 81 -14.25 -9.86 4.76
CA ASN A 81 -14.86 -11.17 4.58
C ASN A 81 -14.56 -12.11 5.76
N GLU A 82 -13.34 -12.08 6.30
CA GLU A 82 -12.97 -12.84 7.52
C GLU A 82 -13.76 -12.39 8.75
N MET A 83 -13.97 -11.07 8.93
CA MET A 83 -14.75 -10.57 10.06
C MET A 83 -16.23 -10.98 9.99
N ARG A 84 -16.82 -10.97 8.78
CA ARG A 84 -18.20 -11.46 8.57
C ARG A 84 -18.35 -12.94 8.89
N HIS A 85 -17.40 -13.78 8.48
CA HIS A 85 -17.45 -15.21 8.79
C HIS A 85 -17.35 -15.48 10.29
N LYS A 86 -16.47 -14.76 11.01
CA LYS A 86 -16.36 -14.88 12.47
C LYS A 86 -17.65 -14.46 13.19
N ALA A 87 -18.29 -13.38 12.75
CA ALA A 87 -19.56 -12.92 13.32
C ALA A 87 -20.69 -13.95 13.14
N MET A 88 -20.76 -14.60 11.97
CA MET A 88 -21.77 -15.64 11.71
C MET A 88 -21.51 -16.92 12.53
N GLN A 89 -20.25 -17.30 12.76
CA GLN A 89 -19.91 -18.45 13.59
C GLN A 89 -20.30 -18.25 15.06
N ASN A 90 -20.08 -17.07 15.62
CA ASN A 90 -20.47 -16.78 17.01
C ASN A 90 -22.00 -16.88 17.20
N ASN A 91 -22.81 -16.41 16.24
CA ASN A 91 -24.28 -16.50 16.32
C ASN A 91 -24.83 -17.92 16.19
N GLN A 92 -24.03 -18.90 15.77
CA GLN A 92 -24.43 -20.32 15.70
C GLN A 92 -24.00 -21.11 16.96
N ALA A 93 -23.19 -20.50 17.82
CA ALA A 93 -22.71 -21.10 19.06
C ALA A 93 -23.49 -20.64 20.30
N GLU A 94 -24.39 -19.66 20.16
CA GLU A 94 -25.42 -19.26 21.14
C GLU A 94 -26.75 -19.96 20.87
#